data_AF-A0A4V3DA60-F1
#
_entry.id   AF-A0A4V3DA60-F1
#
_cell.length_a   1.000
_cell.length_b   1.000
_cell.length_c   1.000
_cell.angle_alpha   90.00
_cell.angle_beta   90.00
_cell.angle_gamma   90.00
#
_symmetry.space_group_name_H-M   'P 1'
#
loop_
_entity.id
_entity.type
_entity.pdbx_description
1 polymer ?
#
loop_
_entity_poly.entity_id
_entity_poly.type
_entity_poly.pdbx_seq_one_letter_code
_entity_poly.pdbx_strand_id
1 'polypeptide(L)'
;MMTRMAQDASTETAEQRRSHTGEDLRALTRKVLTVAASVIRILTVIFAAILVIHVVLAVAGANPANSITVFFNDLANNLTLGIGDLFIPASESLRIILNFGLAAVVWIVIGIVVSKLLNALAP
;
A
#
# COMPACT_ATOMS: atom_id res chain seq x y z
N MET A 1 56.62 -2.45 -24.77
CA MET A 1 56.18 -1.80 -23.52
C MET A 1 54.97 -0.89 -23.73
N MET A 2 54.97 -0.06 -24.77
CA MET A 2 53.87 0.86 -25.12
C MET A 2 52.49 0.20 -25.40
N THR A 3 52.47 -1.03 -25.92
CA THR A 3 51.24 -1.76 -26.26
C THR A 3 50.44 -2.24 -25.04
N ARG A 4 51.11 -2.44 -23.89
CA ARG A 4 50.41 -2.84 -22.64
C ARG A 4 49.61 -1.69 -22.04
N MET A 5 50.19 -0.48 -22.03
CA MET A 5 49.52 0.70 -21.47
C MET A 5 48.24 1.09 -22.22
N ALA A 6 48.20 0.91 -23.56
CA ALA A 6 46.99 1.13 -24.34
C ALA A 6 45.90 0.09 -24.04
N GLN A 7 46.30 -1.15 -23.76
CA GLN A 7 45.38 -2.24 -23.43
C GLN A 7 44.80 -2.07 -22.02
N ASP A 8 45.64 -1.67 -21.06
CA ASP A 8 45.25 -1.43 -19.67
C ASP A 8 44.26 -0.26 -19.55
N ALA A 9 44.52 0.86 -20.24
CA ALA A 9 43.61 2.00 -20.30
C ALA A 9 42.25 1.65 -20.94
N SER A 10 42.25 0.77 -21.94
CA SER A 10 41.02 0.31 -22.59
C SER A 10 40.19 -0.62 -21.68
N THR A 11 40.85 -1.43 -20.85
CA THR A 11 40.18 -2.28 -19.87
C THR A 11 39.59 -1.50 -18.69
N GLU A 12 40.32 -0.51 -18.16
CA GLU A 12 39.82 0.35 -17.07
C GLU A 12 38.57 1.13 -17.49
N THR A 13 38.56 1.66 -18.72
CA THR A 13 37.41 2.41 -19.26
C THR A 13 36.17 1.51 -19.41
N ALA A 14 36.35 0.25 -19.78
CA ALA A 14 35.25 -0.71 -19.96
C ALA A 14 34.67 -1.21 -18.63
N GLU A 15 35.52 -1.45 -17.62
CA GLU A 15 35.09 -1.81 -16.26
C GLU A 15 34.39 -0.63 -15.57
N GLN A 16 34.94 0.58 -15.68
CA GLN A 16 34.37 1.78 -15.07
C GLN A 16 32.99 2.11 -15.66
N ARG A 17 32.78 1.88 -16.97
CA ARG A 17 31.46 2.03 -17.59
C ARG A 17 30.45 0.98 -17.11
N ARG A 18 30.90 -0.25 -16.85
CA ARG A 18 30.05 -1.34 -16.33
C ARG A 18 29.66 -1.12 -14.88
N SER A 19 30.58 -0.64 -14.03
CA SER A 19 30.28 -0.33 -12.63
C SER A 19 29.26 0.80 -12.51
N HIS A 20 29.46 1.90 -13.26
CA HIS A 20 28.52 3.03 -13.28
C HIS A 20 27.12 2.62 -13.73
N THR A 21 27.03 1.80 -14.80
CA THR A 21 25.73 1.31 -15.29
C THR A 21 25.02 0.46 -14.24
N GLY A 22 25.74 -0.38 -13.49
CA GLY A 22 25.16 -1.21 -12.44
C GLY A 22 24.66 -0.41 -11.23
N GLU A 23 25.37 0.66 -10.86
CA GLU A 23 24.96 1.58 -9.78
C GLU A 23 23.75 2.42 -10.16
N ASP A 24 23.70 2.92 -11.40
CA ASP A 24 22.57 3.68 -11.95
C ASP A 24 21.30 2.81 -11.98
N LEU A 25 21.41 1.55 -12.44
CA LEU A 25 20.27 0.62 -12.44
C LEU A 25 19.75 0.35 -11.02
N ARG A 26 20.64 0.12 -10.04
CA ARG A 26 20.25 -0.09 -8.64
C ARG A 26 19.62 1.16 -8.03
N ALA A 27 20.13 2.34 -8.36
CA ALA A 27 19.56 3.61 -7.92
C ALA A 27 18.15 3.84 -8.50
N LEU A 28 17.95 3.53 -9.78
CA LEU A 28 16.64 3.59 -10.43
C LEU A 28 15.65 2.60 -9.79
N THR A 29 16.06 1.34 -9.58
CA THR A 29 15.19 0.34 -8.94
C THR A 29 14.79 0.78 -7.52
N ARG A 30 15.74 1.26 -6.70
CA ARG A 30 15.42 1.80 -5.37
C ARG A 30 14.41 2.95 -5.45
N LYS A 31 14.62 3.91 -6.36
CA LYS A 31 13.72 5.05 -6.53
C LYS A 31 12.30 4.62 -6.93
N VAL A 32 12.19 3.67 -7.86
CA VAL A 32 10.89 3.09 -8.27
C VAL A 32 10.22 2.39 -7.09
N LEU A 33 10.97 1.57 -6.33
CA LEU A 33 10.44 0.89 -5.14
C LEU A 33 9.96 1.89 -4.08
N THR A 34 10.70 2.97 -3.82
CA THR A 34 10.30 4.01 -2.86
C THR A 34 9.01 4.72 -3.29
N VAL A 35 8.88 5.06 -4.57
CA VAL A 35 7.67 5.71 -5.10
C VAL A 35 6.49 4.75 -5.04
N ALA A 36 6.64 3.52 -5.52
CA ALA A 36 5.59 2.51 -5.48
C ALA A 36 5.12 2.26 -4.04
N ALA A 37 6.07 2.13 -3.11
CA ALA A 37 5.76 1.94 -1.70
C ALA A 37 4.98 3.14 -1.13
N SER A 38 5.37 4.37 -1.49
CA SER A 38 4.66 5.60 -1.09
C SER A 38 3.22 5.64 -1.60
N VAL A 39 3.01 5.25 -2.86
CA VAL A 39 1.67 5.15 -3.46
C VAL A 39 0.82 4.11 -2.73
N ILE A 40 1.37 2.91 -2.48
CA ILE A 40 0.67 1.85 -1.75
C ILE A 40 0.27 2.33 -0.36
N ARG A 41 1.15 3.07 0.35
CA ARG A 41 0.83 3.65 1.66
C ARG A 41 -0.39 4.58 1.60
N ILE A 42 -0.42 5.49 0.62
CA ILE A 42 -1.54 6.43 0.44
C ILE A 42 -2.84 5.66 0.19
N LEU A 43 -2.81 4.68 -0.72
CA LEU A 43 -3.98 3.84 -1.02
C LEU A 43 -4.48 3.09 0.21
N THR A 44 -3.57 2.51 1.00
CA THR A 44 -3.90 1.76 2.22
C THR A 44 -4.62 2.64 3.25
N VAL A 45 -4.16 3.88 3.42
CA VAL A 45 -4.80 4.87 4.31
C VAL A 45 -6.19 5.26 3.79
N ILE A 46 -6.33 5.48 2.48
CA ILE A 46 -7.62 5.81 1.85
C ILE A 46 -8.63 4.68 2.06
N PHE A 47 -8.23 3.42 1.83
CA PHE A 47 -9.09 2.26 2.03
C PHE A 47 -9.52 2.09 3.48
N ALA A 48 -8.61 2.29 4.44
CA ALA A 48 -8.96 2.33 5.86
C ALA A 48 -10.00 3.42 6.17
N ALA A 49 -9.81 4.63 5.64
CA ALA A 49 -10.72 5.75 5.86
C ALA A 49 -12.13 5.47 5.30
N ILE A 50 -12.23 4.88 4.11
CA ILE A 50 -13.51 4.48 3.50
C ILE A 50 -14.27 3.52 4.40
N LEU A 51 -13.61 2.49 4.95
CA LEU A 51 -14.23 1.54 5.86
C LEU A 51 -14.67 2.19 7.18
N VAL A 52 -13.85 3.08 7.75
CA VAL A 52 -14.22 3.83 8.96
C VAL A 52 -15.44 4.69 8.71
N ILE A 53 -15.52 5.40 7.58
CA ILE A 53 -16.68 6.21 7.21
C ILE A 53 -17.93 5.34 7.09
N HIS A 54 -17.84 4.18 6.42
CA HIS A 54 -18.96 3.26 6.31
C HIS A 54 -19.48 2.79 7.70
N VAL A 55 -18.57 2.42 8.60
CA VAL A 55 -18.93 2.05 9.98
C VAL A 55 -19.58 3.21 10.72
N VAL A 56 -19.03 4.42 10.62
CA VAL A 56 -19.62 5.61 11.27
C VAL A 56 -21.01 5.91 10.73
N LEU A 57 -21.22 5.85 9.41
CA LEU A 57 -22.54 6.03 8.80
C LEU A 57 -23.54 4.98 9.29
N ALA A 58 -23.13 3.73 9.39
CA ALA A 58 -23.98 2.66 9.90
C ALA A 58 -24.35 2.85 11.39
N VAL A 59 -23.38 3.23 12.24
CA VAL A 59 -23.63 3.48 13.68
C VAL A 59 -24.46 4.75 13.89
N ALA A 60 -24.24 5.79 13.08
CA ALA A 60 -25.02 7.02 13.12
C ALA A 60 -26.47 6.83 12.63
N GLY A 61 -26.84 5.63 12.17
CA GLY A 61 -28.17 5.36 11.64
C GLY A 61 -28.44 6.09 10.32
N ALA A 62 -27.39 6.29 9.51
CA ALA A 62 -27.52 6.93 8.21
C ALA A 62 -28.55 6.18 7.35
N ASN A 63 -29.40 6.92 6.65
CA ASN A 63 -30.43 6.34 5.81
C ASN A 63 -29.78 5.46 4.72
N PRO A 64 -30.07 4.14 4.67
CA PRO A 64 -29.48 3.23 3.69
C PRO A 64 -29.94 3.51 2.26
N ALA A 65 -31.04 4.26 2.07
CA ALA A 65 -31.49 4.72 0.76
C ALA A 65 -30.73 5.97 0.26
N ASN A 66 -29.83 6.55 1.07
CA ASN A 66 -29.01 7.69 0.64
C ASN A 66 -27.87 7.21 -0.28
N SER A 67 -27.69 7.92 -1.40
CA SER A 67 -26.65 7.60 -2.40
C SER A 67 -25.24 7.60 -1.84
N ILE A 68 -24.94 8.43 -0.83
CA ILE A 68 -23.64 8.47 -0.16
C ILE A 68 -23.42 7.17 0.62
N THR A 69 -24.43 6.71 1.36
CA THR A 69 -24.36 5.47 2.15
C THR A 69 -24.19 4.25 1.25
N VAL A 70 -24.93 4.17 0.14
CA VAL A 70 -24.80 3.10 -0.86
C VAL A 70 -23.39 3.09 -1.47
N PHE A 71 -22.85 4.25 -1.83
CA PHE A 71 -21.50 4.36 -2.37
C PHE A 71 -20.44 3.81 -1.41
N PHE A 72 -20.48 4.21 -0.14
CA PHE A 72 -19.55 3.69 0.86
C PHE A 72 -19.77 2.21 1.16
N ASN A 73 -21.02 1.72 1.11
CA ASN A 73 -21.33 0.30 1.26
C ASN A 73 -20.73 -0.55 0.15
N ASP A 74 -20.84 -0.13 -1.10
CA ASP A 74 -20.28 -0.87 -2.24
C ASP A 74 -18.75 -0.88 -2.20
N LEU A 75 -18.12 0.24 -1.86
CA LEU A 75 -16.68 0.27 -1.64
C LEU A 75 -16.26 -0.59 -0.46
N ALA A 76 -16.98 -0.52 0.65
CA ALA A 76 -16.68 -1.30 1.85
C ALA A 76 -16.72 -2.80 1.54
N ASN A 77 -17.76 -3.29 0.86
CA ASN A 77 -17.88 -4.69 0.46
C ASN A 77 -16.71 -5.19 -0.40
N ASN A 78 -16.16 -4.35 -1.27
CA ASN A 78 -14.97 -4.71 -2.05
C ASN A 78 -13.69 -4.71 -1.19
N LEU A 79 -13.64 -3.86 -0.16
CA LEU A 79 -12.47 -3.68 0.70
C LEU A 79 -12.43 -4.62 1.91
N THR A 80 -13.50 -5.37 2.19
CA THR A 80 -13.55 -6.32 3.32
C THR A 80 -12.68 -7.56 3.13
N LEU A 81 -12.07 -7.74 1.94
CA LEU A 81 -11.14 -8.85 1.62
C LEU A 81 -11.72 -10.25 1.94
N GLY A 82 -13.04 -10.41 1.88
CA GLY A 82 -13.74 -11.66 2.21
C GLY A 82 -13.99 -11.92 3.70
N ILE A 83 -13.65 -10.97 4.58
CA ILE A 83 -13.80 -11.07 6.05
C ILE A 83 -15.17 -10.51 6.51
N GLY A 84 -15.99 -10.01 5.58
CA GLY A 84 -17.22 -9.26 5.87
C GLY A 84 -18.37 -10.04 6.50
N ASP A 85 -18.29 -11.37 6.54
CA ASP A 85 -19.34 -12.26 7.04
C ASP A 85 -18.85 -13.20 8.14
N LEU A 86 -17.75 -12.88 8.82
CA LEU A 86 -17.23 -13.71 9.92
C LEU A 86 -18.17 -13.76 11.13
N PHE A 87 -18.92 -12.68 11.38
CA PHE A 87 -19.87 -12.59 12.47
C PHE A 87 -21.29 -12.38 11.94
N ILE A 88 -22.22 -13.24 12.38
CA ILE A 88 -23.64 -13.19 11.98
C ILE A 88 -24.51 -12.95 13.24
N PRO A 89 -24.40 -11.79 13.91
CA PRO A 89 -25.24 -11.48 15.06
C PRO A 89 -26.68 -11.17 14.64
N ALA A 90 -27.62 -11.30 15.58
CA ALA A 90 -29.04 -11.05 15.32
C ALA A 90 -29.36 -9.58 15.00
N SER A 91 -28.55 -8.62 15.47
CA SER A 91 -28.72 -7.19 15.18
C SER A 91 -27.86 -6.74 13.99
N GLU A 92 -28.49 -6.06 13.04
CA GLU A 92 -27.86 -5.61 11.80
C GLU A 92 -26.74 -4.58 12.04
N SER A 93 -26.96 -3.61 12.93
CA SER A 93 -25.93 -2.63 13.29
C SER A 93 -24.70 -3.29 13.90
N LEU A 94 -24.89 -4.33 14.72
CA LEU A 94 -23.78 -5.04 15.35
C LEU A 94 -22.99 -5.89 14.36
N ARG A 95 -23.66 -6.46 13.35
CA ARG A 95 -23.03 -7.15 12.22
C ARG A 95 -22.10 -6.19 11.47
N ILE A 96 -22.57 -4.98 11.20
CA ILE A 96 -21.78 -3.99 10.47
C ILE A 96 -20.55 -3.56 11.29
N ILE A 97 -20.74 -3.25 12.57
CA ILE A 97 -19.66 -2.87 13.48
C ILE A 97 -18.60 -3.98 13.57
N LEU A 98 -19.01 -5.23 13.79
CA LEU A 98 -18.07 -6.33 13.99
C LEU A 98 -17.29 -6.66 12.71
N ASN A 99 -17.97 -6.81 11.59
CA ASN A 99 -17.32 -7.25 10.36
C ASN A 99 -16.56 -6.12 9.67
N PHE A 100 -17.19 -4.98 9.43
CA PHE A 100 -16.55 -3.86 8.74
C PHE A 100 -15.62 -3.08 9.67
N GLY A 101 -15.89 -3.04 10.98
CA GLY A 101 -14.96 -2.50 11.97
C GLY A 101 -13.69 -3.34 12.08
N LEU A 102 -13.80 -4.67 12.08
CA LEU A 102 -12.62 -5.54 12.03
C LEU A 102 -11.84 -5.34 10.72
N ALA A 103 -12.52 -5.24 9.58
CA ALA A 103 -11.88 -4.96 8.30
C ALA A 103 -11.14 -3.61 8.31
N ALA A 104 -11.72 -2.57 8.93
CA ALA A 104 -11.06 -1.29 9.12
C ALA A 104 -9.77 -1.43 9.95
N VAL A 105 -9.82 -2.18 11.05
CA VAL A 105 -8.63 -2.48 11.87
C VAL A 105 -7.57 -3.20 11.05
N VAL A 106 -7.94 -4.18 10.23
CA VAL A 106 -7.01 -4.89 9.34
C VAL A 106 -6.30 -3.91 8.39
N TRP A 107 -7.03 -3.00 7.74
CA TRP A 107 -6.44 -1.99 6.88
C TRP A 107 -5.53 -1.00 7.63
N ILE A 108 -5.86 -0.63 8.87
CA ILE A 108 -4.99 0.18 9.73
C ILE A 108 -3.69 -0.57 10.04
N VAL A 109 -3.78 -1.84 10.41
CA VAL A 109 -2.61 -2.68 10.68
C VAL A 109 -1.73 -2.81 9.43
N ILE A 110 -2.33 -3.06 8.26
CA ILE A 110 -1.62 -3.08 6.98
C ILE A 110 -0.93 -1.72 6.75
N GLY A 111 -1.63 -0.61 6.99
CA GLY A 111 -1.07 0.74 6.86
C GLY A 111 0.14 0.98 7.76
N ILE A 112 0.10 0.51 9.00
CA ILE A 112 1.23 0.60 9.94
C ILE A 112 2.39 -0.27 9.48
N VAL A 113 2.13 -1.52 9.08
CA VAL A 113 3.17 -2.46 8.61
C VAL A 113 3.84 -1.91 7.36
N VAL A 114 3.06 -1.45 6.38
CA VAL A 114 3.55 -0.83 5.15
C VAL A 114 4.35 0.43 5.49
N SER A 115 3.85 1.32 6.34
CA SER A 115 4.58 2.54 6.75
C SER A 115 5.92 2.23 7.42
N LYS A 116 5.97 1.20 8.28
CA LYS A 116 7.23 0.75 8.90
C LYS A 116 8.19 0.15 7.88
N LEU A 117 7.69 -0.62 6.92
CA LEU A 117 8.50 -1.21 5.87
C LEU A 117 9.06 -0.14 4.93
N LEU A 118 8.27 0.88 4.58
CA LEU A 118 8.73 2.04 3.80
C LEU A 118 9.85 2.79 4.52
N ASN A 119 9.66 3.13 5.79
CA ASN A 119 10.69 3.84 6.58
C ASN A 119 11.97 2.99 6.73
N ALA A 120 11.85 1.66 6.70
CA ALA A 120 13.01 0.76 6.71
C ALA A 120 13.74 0.72 5.35
N LEU A 121 13.03 0.96 4.24
CA LEU A 121 13.58 0.95 2.87
C LEU A 121 14.08 2.32 2.39
N ALA A 122 13.55 3.42 2.95
CA ALA A 122 13.99 4.78 2.71
C ALA A 122 14.39 5.42 4.05
N PRO A 123 15.61 5.16 4.55
CA PRO A 123 16.13 5.85 5.73
C PRO A 123 16.32 7.36 5.47
#